data_AF-K1T3E4-F1
#
_entry.id   AF-K1T3E4-F1
#
_cell.length_a   1.000
_cell.length_b   1.000
_cell.length_c   1.000
_cell.angle_alpha   90.00
_cell.angle_beta   90.00
_cell.angle_gamma   90.00
#
_symmetry.space_group_name_H-M   'P 1'
#
loop_
_entity.id
_entity.type
_entity.pdbx_description
1 polymer ?
#
loop_
_entity_poly.entity_id
_entity_poly.type
_entity_poly.pdbx_seq_one_letter_code
_entity_poly.pdbx_strand_id
1 'polypeptide(L)'
;MLLEECKISGFMASDDFVRGHSFAGFEVKKLSDIERQFGDCIILVAFGTHIDEVIQRIIAISDRHELYAPDVPVIGGGLFTKEYAEEHRAELERVYSMLADEKSKQVFDGWLEYRITGRIQPLLRNQTDKAEGYEILDLGGNETYADLGAYNGDTITEFLEVTGGQFNKI
;
A
#
# COMPACT_ATOMS: atom_id res chain seq x y z
N MET A 1 -13.28 -8.84 -2.60
CA MET A 1 -13.73 -9.95 -1.73
C MET A 1 -14.38 -9.33 -0.50
N LEU A 2 -15.70 -9.44 -0.35
CA LEU A 2 -16.40 -8.97 0.85
C LEU A 2 -16.15 -9.99 1.97
N LEU A 3 -15.39 -9.62 3.00
CA LEU A 3 -15.09 -10.44 4.18
C LEU A 3 -16.29 -10.53 5.15
N GLU A 4 -17.53 -10.44 4.66
CA GLU A 4 -18.73 -10.36 5.50
C GLU A 4 -18.98 -11.62 6.36
N GLU A 5 -18.26 -12.72 6.11
CA GLU A 5 -18.33 -13.96 6.91
C GLU A 5 -16.99 -14.46 7.48
N CYS A 6 -15.92 -13.64 7.48
CA CYS A 6 -14.65 -14.09 8.04
C CYS A 6 -14.56 -13.79 9.55
N LYS A 7 -14.70 -14.81 10.39
CA LYS A 7 -14.50 -14.66 11.84
C LYS A 7 -13.01 -14.44 12.14
N ILE A 8 -12.70 -13.34 12.81
CA ILE A 8 -11.35 -13.08 13.32
C ILE A 8 -11.02 -14.14 14.40
N SER A 9 -9.95 -14.90 14.17
CA SER A 9 -9.49 -15.95 15.08
C SER A 9 -8.41 -15.49 16.06
N GLY A 10 -7.67 -14.42 15.74
CA GLY A 10 -6.64 -13.86 16.60
C GLY A 10 -5.92 -12.67 15.97
N PHE A 11 -5.09 -12.00 16.78
CA PHE A 11 -4.20 -10.93 16.34
C PHE A 11 -2.75 -11.34 16.57
N MET A 12 -1.88 -10.93 15.66
CA MET A 12 -0.44 -11.12 15.81
C MET A 12 0.32 -9.82 15.61
N ALA A 13 1.50 -9.76 16.20
CA ALA A 13 2.48 -8.73 15.93
C ALA A 13 3.84 -9.40 15.70
N SER A 14 4.79 -8.63 15.16
CA SER A 14 6.19 -9.07 15.13
C SER A 14 6.66 -9.44 16.53
N ASP A 15 7.55 -10.42 16.64
CA ASP A 15 8.06 -10.96 17.91
C ASP A 15 8.55 -9.87 18.88
N ASP A 16 9.20 -8.83 18.35
CA ASP A 16 9.74 -7.69 19.10
C ASP A 16 8.66 -6.81 19.74
N PHE A 17 7.42 -6.96 19.29
CA PHE A 17 6.27 -6.15 19.69
C PHE A 17 5.31 -6.89 20.61
N VAL A 18 5.39 -8.23 20.72
CA VAL A 18 4.51 -9.01 21.61
C VAL A 18 4.91 -8.80 23.08
N ARG A 19 4.03 -8.17 23.87
CA ARG A 19 4.27 -7.78 25.27
C ARG A 19 3.13 -8.20 26.22
N GLY A 20 2.42 -9.28 25.91
CA GLY A 20 1.27 -9.76 26.69
C GLY A 20 0.07 -8.81 26.66
N HIS A 21 -0.01 -7.94 25.67
CA HIS A 21 -1.13 -7.01 25.50
C HIS A 21 -2.26 -7.67 24.70
N SER A 22 -3.46 -7.09 24.78
CA SER A 22 -4.64 -7.55 24.06
C SER A 22 -5.18 -6.47 23.14
N PHE A 23 -5.75 -6.87 22.02
CA PHE A 23 -6.43 -6.00 21.07
C PHE A 23 -7.79 -6.60 20.71
N ALA A 24 -8.85 -5.79 20.75
CA ALA A 24 -10.23 -6.22 20.49
C ALA A 24 -10.69 -7.49 21.27
N GLY A 25 -10.17 -7.68 22.49
CA GLY A 25 -10.49 -8.86 23.33
C GLY A 25 -9.65 -10.11 23.04
N PHE A 26 -8.71 -10.04 22.11
CA PHE A 26 -7.76 -11.11 21.80
C PHE A 26 -6.39 -10.77 22.35
N GLU A 27 -5.71 -11.75 22.94
CA GLU A 27 -4.27 -11.65 23.19
C GLU A 27 -3.52 -11.52 21.85
N VAL A 28 -2.58 -10.59 21.78
CA VAL A 28 -1.71 -10.43 20.61
C VAL A 28 -0.56 -11.42 20.71
N LYS A 29 -0.40 -12.26 19.68
CA LYS A 29 0.52 -13.40 19.69
C LYS A 29 1.67 -13.25 18.70
N LYS A 30 2.68 -14.10 18.84
CA LYS A 30 3.72 -14.31 17.83
C LYS A 30 3.17 -15.15 16.68
N LEU A 31 3.77 -15.04 15.50
CA LEU A 31 3.39 -15.87 14.35
C LEU A 31 3.48 -17.36 14.66
N SER A 32 4.54 -17.80 15.34
CA SER A 32 4.73 -19.22 15.70
C SER A 32 3.66 -19.76 16.66
N ASP A 33 3.07 -18.91 17.50
CA ASP A 33 1.96 -19.28 18.36
C ASP A 33 0.65 -19.40 17.57
N ILE A 34 0.43 -18.52 16.58
CA ILE A 34 -0.68 -18.60 15.63
C ILE A 34 -0.57 -19.90 14.81
N GLU A 35 0.59 -20.18 14.24
CA GLU A 35 0.84 -21.40 13.45
C GLU A 35 0.60 -22.66 14.30
N ARG A 36 1.05 -22.69 15.55
CA ARG A 36 0.83 -23.82 16.46
C ARG A 36 -0.64 -24.00 16.84
N GLN A 37 -1.37 -22.89 17.02
CA GLN A 37 -2.75 -22.93 17.50
C GLN A 37 -3.76 -23.23 16.39
N PHE A 38 -3.58 -22.63 15.21
CA PHE A 38 -4.57 -22.64 14.14
C PHE A 38 -4.13 -23.46 12.93
N GLY A 39 -2.84 -23.76 12.78
CA GLY A 39 -2.31 -24.44 11.59
C GLY A 39 -2.30 -23.51 10.38
N ASP A 40 -2.83 -24.00 9.26
CA ASP A 40 -2.97 -23.23 8.03
C ASP A 40 -4.07 -22.16 8.19
N CYS A 41 -3.75 -20.90 7.86
CA CYS A 41 -4.64 -19.77 8.08
C CYS A 41 -4.40 -18.64 7.09
N ILE A 42 -5.44 -17.83 6.89
CA ILE A 42 -5.34 -16.60 6.10
C ILE A 42 -4.86 -15.47 7.02
N ILE A 43 -3.84 -14.75 6.56
CA ILE A 43 -3.23 -13.62 7.27
C ILE A 43 -3.64 -12.30 6.61
N LEU A 44 -4.14 -11.36 7.41
CA LEU A 44 -4.48 -10.01 6.95
C LEU A 44 -3.49 -8.99 7.52
N VAL A 45 -2.84 -8.22 6.64
CA VAL A 45 -1.99 -7.09 7.03
C VAL A 45 -2.88 -5.89 7.33
N ALA A 46 -3.02 -5.56 8.62
CA ALA A 46 -3.93 -4.51 9.09
C ALA A 46 -3.22 -3.18 9.43
N PHE A 47 -2.07 -2.89 8.82
CA PHE A 47 -1.32 -1.66 9.02
C PHE A 47 -0.46 -1.31 7.80
N GLY A 48 -0.12 -0.03 7.64
CA GLY A 48 0.86 0.44 6.65
C GLY A 48 2.25 0.58 7.27
N THR A 49 3.30 0.31 6.51
CA THR A 49 4.70 0.47 6.93
C THR A 49 5.56 0.89 5.75
N HIS A 50 6.58 1.69 6.03
CA HIS A 50 7.67 2.03 5.11
C HIS A 50 9.01 1.43 5.56
N ILE A 51 9.01 0.62 6.63
CA ILE A 51 10.23 0.01 7.18
C ILE A 51 10.53 -1.27 6.40
N ASP A 52 11.65 -1.29 5.69
CA ASP A 52 12.09 -2.41 4.83
C ASP A 52 12.07 -3.75 5.56
N GLU A 53 12.60 -3.80 6.79
CA GLU A 53 12.63 -5.04 7.56
C GLU A 53 11.22 -5.61 7.80
N VAL A 54 10.24 -4.73 8.05
CA VAL A 54 8.85 -5.15 8.25
C VAL A 54 8.22 -5.61 6.93
N ILE A 55 8.54 -4.94 5.81
CA ILE A 55 8.08 -5.33 4.47
C ILE A 55 8.65 -6.73 4.12
N GLN A 56 9.93 -6.97 4.34
CA GLN A 56 10.56 -8.27 4.09
C GLN A 56 9.94 -9.38 4.95
N ARG A 57 9.59 -9.08 6.21
CA ARG A 57 8.84 -10.02 7.07
C ARG A 57 7.46 -10.33 6.48
N ILE A 58 6.73 -9.34 5.97
CA ILE A 58 5.41 -9.55 5.33
C ILE A 58 5.56 -10.44 4.09
N ILE A 59 6.57 -10.20 3.25
CA ILE A 59 6.87 -11.02 2.06
C ILE A 59 7.15 -12.47 2.47
N ALA A 60 8.04 -12.69 3.45
CA ALA A 60 8.39 -14.02 3.95
C ALA A 60 7.20 -14.77 4.61
N ILE A 61 6.20 -14.05 5.11
CA ILE A 61 4.93 -14.64 5.55
C ILE A 61 4.07 -15.04 4.35
N SER A 62 3.98 -14.17 3.34
CA SER A 62 3.19 -14.43 2.12
C SER A 62 3.70 -15.62 1.30
N ASP A 63 4.97 -16.00 1.45
CA ASP A 63 5.54 -17.20 0.83
C ASP A 63 5.07 -18.50 1.51
N ARG A 64 4.57 -18.42 2.74
CA ARG A 64 4.22 -19.58 3.59
C ARG A 64 2.73 -19.67 3.90
N HIS A 65 2.02 -18.54 3.85
CA HIS A 65 0.62 -18.42 4.21
C HIS A 65 -0.13 -17.61 3.15
N GLU A 66 -1.41 -17.91 2.96
CA GLU A 66 -2.28 -17.04 2.18
C GLU A 66 -2.40 -15.69 2.88
N LEU A 67 -1.95 -14.62 2.21
CA LEU A 67 -1.84 -13.29 2.80
C LEU A 67 -2.50 -12.23 1.93
N TYR A 68 -3.26 -11.36 2.57
CA TYR A 68 -3.86 -10.18 1.95
C TYR A 68 -3.53 -8.90 2.72
N ALA A 69 -3.38 -7.79 1.99
CA ALA A 69 -3.41 -6.45 2.54
C ALA A 69 -4.72 -5.79 2.06
N PRO A 70 -5.76 -5.73 2.90
CA PRO A 70 -7.03 -5.11 2.51
C PRO A 70 -6.87 -3.60 2.30
N ASP A 71 -7.53 -3.10 1.26
CA ASP A 71 -7.72 -1.66 1.06
C ASP A 71 -8.74 -1.13 2.07
N VAL A 72 -8.30 -0.22 2.94
CA VAL A 72 -9.15 0.40 3.98
C VAL A 72 -9.22 1.90 3.69
N PRO A 73 -10.35 2.43 3.20
CA PRO A 73 -10.47 3.84 2.89
C PRO A 73 -10.35 4.69 4.17
N VAL A 74 -9.45 5.66 4.15
CA VAL A 74 -9.23 6.60 5.27
C VAL A 74 -10.34 7.66 5.34
N ILE A 75 -10.89 8.02 4.17
CA ILE A 75 -11.99 8.96 4.01
C ILE A 75 -13.03 8.40 3.03
N GLY A 76 -14.30 8.77 3.22
CA GLY A 76 -15.41 8.21 2.46
C GLY A 76 -15.88 6.86 3.01
N GLY A 77 -16.97 6.33 2.43
CA GLY A 77 -17.59 5.06 2.87
C GLY A 77 -17.63 3.96 1.80
N GLY A 78 -17.03 4.20 0.63
CA GLY A 78 -17.04 3.24 -0.48
C GLY A 78 -15.79 2.33 -0.45
N LEU A 79 -15.98 1.06 -0.82
CA LEU A 79 -14.89 0.10 -1.02
C LEU A 79 -14.65 -0.09 -2.52
N PHE A 80 -13.39 -0.26 -2.92
CA PHE A 80 -13.06 -0.67 -4.28
C PHE A 80 -13.26 -2.18 -4.41
N THR A 81 -14.49 -2.61 -4.69
CA THR A 81 -14.80 -4.02 -4.93
C THR A 81 -14.65 -4.40 -6.39
N LYS A 82 -14.78 -5.69 -6.69
CA LYS A 82 -14.83 -6.16 -8.08
C LYS A 82 -16.06 -5.61 -8.79
N GLU A 83 -17.19 -5.57 -8.10
CA GLU A 83 -18.46 -5.04 -8.59
C GLU A 83 -18.33 -3.54 -8.90
N TYR A 84 -17.66 -2.79 -8.02
CA TYR A 84 -17.33 -1.38 -8.28
C TYR A 84 -16.47 -1.24 -9.55
N ALA A 85 -15.43 -2.06 -9.71
CA ALA A 85 -14.59 -2.02 -10.91
C ALA A 85 -15.36 -2.38 -12.20
N GLU A 86 -16.33 -3.28 -12.11
CA GLU A 86 -17.20 -3.66 -13.23
C GLU A 86 -18.18 -2.53 -13.58
N GLU A 87 -18.82 -1.91 -12.58
CA GLU A 87 -19.72 -0.76 -12.75
C GLU A 87 -19.00 0.43 -13.38
N HIS A 88 -17.76 0.70 -12.96
CA HIS A 88 -16.93 1.82 -13.41
C HIS A 88 -15.94 1.46 -14.52
N ARG A 89 -16.11 0.30 -15.19
CA ARG A 89 -15.17 -0.20 -16.20
C ARG A 89 -14.80 0.84 -17.26
N ALA A 90 -15.80 1.51 -17.84
CA ALA A 90 -15.57 2.49 -18.90
C ALA A 90 -14.71 3.68 -18.44
N GLU A 91 -14.83 4.07 -17.17
CA GLU A 91 -14.03 5.15 -16.59
C GLU A 91 -12.59 4.70 -16.34
N LEU A 92 -12.40 3.48 -15.85
CA LEU A 92 -11.09 2.86 -15.66
C LEU A 92 -10.35 2.69 -16.99
N GLU A 93 -11.04 2.19 -18.02
CA GLU A 93 -10.50 2.06 -19.38
C GLU A 93 -10.13 3.41 -19.99
N ARG A 94 -10.94 4.45 -19.72
CA ARG A 94 -10.63 5.82 -20.14
C ARG A 94 -9.34 6.32 -19.48
N VAL A 95 -9.19 6.16 -18.16
CA VAL A 95 -7.94 6.53 -17.45
C VAL A 95 -6.76 5.78 -18.04
N TYR A 96 -6.87 4.47 -18.22
CA TYR A 96 -5.81 3.64 -18.80
C TYR A 96 -5.38 4.15 -20.19
N SER A 97 -6.34 4.52 -21.04
CA SER A 97 -6.06 5.06 -22.38
C SER A 97 -5.33 6.41 -22.38
N MET A 98 -5.38 7.15 -21.26
CA MET A 98 -4.72 8.45 -21.10
C MET A 98 -3.29 8.33 -20.56
N LEU A 99 -2.88 7.14 -20.07
CA LEU A 99 -1.51 6.91 -19.58
C LEU A 99 -0.53 6.90 -20.76
N ALA A 100 0.47 7.78 -20.69
CA ALA A 100 1.36 8.08 -21.81
C ALA A 100 2.39 6.98 -22.09
N ASP A 101 2.77 6.21 -21.08
CA ASP A 101 3.84 5.21 -21.15
C ASP A 101 3.39 3.83 -20.62
N GLU A 102 4.10 2.79 -21.05
CA GLU A 102 3.78 1.41 -20.70
C GLU A 102 4.05 1.08 -19.24
N LYS A 103 5.00 1.76 -18.57
CA LYS A 103 5.28 1.55 -17.15
C LYS A 103 4.11 2.06 -16.31
N SER A 104 3.56 3.24 -16.61
CA SER A 104 2.36 3.78 -15.97
C SER A 104 1.16 2.85 -16.16
N LYS A 105 0.95 2.29 -17.35
CA LYS A 105 -0.10 1.28 -17.59
C LYS A 105 0.10 0.03 -16.76
N GLN A 106 1.32 -0.49 -16.70
CA GLN A 106 1.66 -1.67 -15.88
C GLN A 106 1.40 -1.42 -14.38
N VAL A 107 1.74 -0.22 -13.88
CA VAL A 107 1.49 0.19 -12.50
C VAL A 107 -0.01 0.27 -12.24
N PHE A 108 -0.78 0.86 -13.16
CA PHE A 108 -2.24 0.94 -13.06
C PHE A 108 -2.91 -0.43 -13.04
N ASP A 109 -2.51 -1.35 -13.92
CA ASP A 109 -3.00 -2.73 -13.94
C ASP A 109 -2.69 -3.46 -12.63
N GLY A 110 -1.46 -3.31 -12.12
CA GLY A 110 -1.08 -3.90 -10.84
C GLY A 110 -1.85 -3.32 -9.66
N TRP A 111 -2.11 -2.01 -9.67
CA TRP A 111 -2.95 -1.35 -8.68
C TRP A 111 -4.38 -1.89 -8.72
N LEU A 112 -5.00 -2.01 -9.91
CA LEU A 112 -6.34 -2.61 -10.04
C LEU A 112 -6.38 -4.06 -9.54
N GLU A 113 -5.38 -4.87 -9.92
CA GLU A 113 -5.25 -6.26 -9.46
C GLU A 113 -5.18 -6.32 -7.93
N TYR A 114 -4.36 -5.47 -7.30
CA TYR A 114 -4.28 -5.35 -5.85
C TYR A 114 -5.63 -4.93 -5.25
N ARG A 115 -6.29 -3.89 -5.77
CA ARG A 115 -7.55 -3.40 -5.21
C ARG A 115 -8.65 -4.46 -5.23
N ILE A 116 -8.69 -5.30 -6.26
CA ILE A 116 -9.69 -6.37 -6.38
C ILE A 116 -9.35 -7.59 -5.51
N THR A 117 -8.07 -7.98 -5.48
CA THR A 117 -7.63 -9.25 -4.89
C THR A 117 -7.13 -9.13 -3.45
N GLY A 118 -6.64 -7.95 -3.05
CA GLY A 118 -5.91 -7.72 -1.81
C GLY A 118 -4.51 -8.35 -1.77
N ARG A 119 -4.03 -8.99 -2.85
CA ARG A 119 -2.73 -9.66 -2.88
C ARG A 119 -1.61 -8.64 -2.99
N ILE A 120 -0.53 -8.82 -2.25
CA ILE A 120 0.57 -7.84 -2.21
C ILE A 120 1.51 -7.92 -3.43
N GLN A 121 1.55 -9.03 -4.15
CA GLN A 121 2.51 -9.27 -5.24
C GLN A 121 2.44 -8.23 -6.38
N PRO A 122 1.25 -7.76 -6.83
CA PRO A 122 1.16 -6.69 -7.82
C PRO A 122 1.76 -5.37 -7.32
N LEU A 123 1.71 -5.08 -6.02
CA LEU A 123 2.38 -3.90 -5.44
C LEU A 123 3.90 -4.09 -5.48
N LEU A 124 4.39 -5.24 -5.03
CA LEU A 124 5.83 -5.55 -5.00
C LEU A 124 6.47 -5.53 -6.40
N ARG A 125 5.76 -5.99 -7.43
CA ARG A 125 6.24 -5.97 -8.83
C ARG A 125 6.32 -4.55 -9.40
N ASN A 126 5.52 -3.63 -8.88
CA ASN A 126 5.34 -2.30 -9.46
C ASN A 126 5.88 -1.17 -8.58
N GLN A 127 6.44 -1.48 -7.41
CA GLN A 127 7.14 -0.49 -6.59
C GLN A 127 8.40 0.02 -7.30
N THR A 128 8.69 1.29 -7.07
CA THR A 128 9.84 2.01 -7.63
C THR A 128 10.40 2.92 -6.55
N ASP A 129 11.63 3.37 -6.73
CA ASP A 129 12.17 4.43 -5.87
C ASP A 129 11.39 5.73 -6.10
N LYS A 130 11.23 6.53 -5.05
CA LYS A 130 10.53 7.82 -5.12
C LYS A 130 11.17 8.76 -6.16
N ALA A 131 12.48 8.64 -6.37
CA ALA A 131 13.24 9.40 -7.36
C ALA A 131 12.71 9.24 -8.80
N GLU A 132 12.24 8.05 -9.19
CA GLU A 132 11.69 7.80 -10.53
C GLU A 132 10.48 8.70 -10.83
N GLY A 133 9.71 9.07 -9.81
CA GLY A 133 8.57 9.98 -9.96
C GLY A 133 9.00 11.39 -10.40
N TYR A 134 10.14 11.88 -9.92
CA TYR A 134 10.67 13.19 -10.31
C TYR A 134 11.22 13.21 -11.73
N GLU A 135 11.66 12.06 -12.27
CA GLU A 135 12.08 11.94 -13.67
C GLU A 135 10.91 12.16 -14.64
N ILE A 136 9.69 11.77 -14.26
CA ILE A 136 8.47 12.00 -15.06
C ILE A 136 8.06 13.48 -15.08
N LEU A 137 8.32 14.19 -13.97
CA LEU A 137 7.95 15.60 -13.84
C LEU A 137 8.91 16.56 -14.57
N ASP A 138 10.15 16.15 -14.82
CA ASP A 138 11.19 16.93 -15.52
C ASP A 138 11.32 18.37 -14.96
N LEU A 139 11.49 18.47 -13.63
CA LEU A 139 11.48 19.76 -12.91
C LEU A 139 12.63 20.68 -13.32
N GLY A 140 12.33 21.96 -13.55
CA GLY A 140 13.31 22.99 -13.91
C GLY A 140 13.57 24.06 -12.83
N GLY A 141 14.24 25.14 -13.21
CA GLY A 141 14.59 26.25 -12.31
C GLY A 141 13.48 27.29 -12.07
N ASN A 142 12.30 27.11 -12.66
CA ASN A 142 11.21 28.10 -12.64
C ASN A 142 9.89 27.51 -12.10
N GLU A 143 9.97 26.41 -11.34
CA GLU A 143 8.81 25.76 -10.76
C GLU A 143 8.13 26.62 -9.71
N THR A 144 6.81 26.49 -9.61
CA THR A 144 6.03 27.02 -8.48
C THR A 144 5.44 25.85 -7.72
N TYR A 145 6.01 25.54 -6.57
CA TYR A 145 5.62 24.39 -5.76
C TYR A 145 4.51 24.79 -4.79
N ALA A 146 3.50 23.94 -4.66
CA ALA A 146 2.44 24.11 -3.68
C ALA A 146 2.36 22.84 -2.82
N ASP A 147 2.70 22.95 -1.54
CA ASP A 147 2.64 21.83 -0.62
C ASP A 147 1.24 21.70 -0.02
N LEU A 148 0.46 20.73 -0.53
CA LEU A 148 -0.92 20.51 -0.14
C LEU A 148 -1.07 19.39 0.91
N GLY A 149 0.00 19.10 1.66
CA GLY A 149 0.00 18.06 2.69
C GLY A 149 1.31 17.95 3.47
N ALA A 150 1.95 19.08 3.80
CA ALA A 150 3.25 19.15 4.46
C ALA A 150 3.23 18.51 5.86
N TYR A 151 3.48 17.20 5.94
CA TYR A 151 3.52 16.47 7.21
C TYR A 151 4.71 16.94 8.06
N ASN A 152 5.93 16.55 7.68
CA ASN A 152 7.18 16.92 8.36
C ASN A 152 8.12 17.74 7.47
N GLY A 153 7.70 18.13 6.27
CA GLY A 153 8.50 18.88 5.31
C GLY A 153 9.54 18.04 4.55
N ASP A 154 9.33 16.72 4.45
CA ASP A 154 10.14 15.84 3.62
C ASP A 154 10.02 16.21 2.12
N THR A 155 8.81 16.42 1.63
CA THR A 155 8.54 16.73 0.21
C THR A 155 9.15 18.05 -0.26
N ILE A 156 9.12 19.10 0.55
CA ILE A 156 9.80 20.37 0.23
C ILE A 156 11.32 20.22 0.25
N THR A 157 11.87 19.39 1.16
CA THR A 157 13.32 19.10 1.19
C THR A 157 13.74 18.39 -0.09
N GLU A 158 13.00 17.37 -0.50
CA GLU A 158 13.25 16.64 -1.75
C GLU A 158 13.14 17.56 -2.98
N PHE A 159 12.12 18.41 -3.04
CA PHE A 159 11.95 19.37 -4.13
C PHE A 159 13.16 20.32 -4.24
N LEU A 160 13.67 20.83 -3.11
CA LEU A 160 14.86 21.67 -3.08
C LEU A 160 16.11 20.92 -3.55
N GLU A 161 16.24 19.64 -3.19
CA GLU A 161 17.35 18.79 -3.65
C GLU A 161 17.29 18.55 -5.16
N VAL A 162 16.14 18.15 -5.68
CA VAL A 162 15.95 17.85 -7.12
C VAL A 162 16.15 19.09 -7.99
N THR A 163 15.71 20.27 -7.52
CA THR A 163 15.86 21.53 -8.26
C THR A 163 17.20 22.24 -8.02
N GLY A 164 18.05 21.73 -7.13
CA GLY A 164 19.26 22.43 -6.67
C GLY A 164 18.96 23.79 -6.04
N GLY A 165 17.77 23.95 -5.44
CA GLY A 165 17.27 25.18 -4.85
C GLY A 165 16.85 26.25 -5.87
N GLN A 166 16.71 25.93 -7.15
CA GLN A 166 16.27 26.86 -8.19
C GLN A 166 14.77 26.69 -8.46
N PHE A 167 13.98 27.70 -8.11
CA PHE A 167 12.54 27.70 -8.34
C PHE A 167 12.03 29.14 -8.37
N ASN A 168 10.81 29.34 -8.86
CA ASN A 168 10.15 30.64 -8.85
C ASN A 168 9.54 30.96 -7.48
N LYS A 169 8.73 30.03 -6.95
CA LYS A 169 8.02 30.22 -5.68
C LYS A 169 7.70 28.90 -4.99
N ILE A 170 7.69 28.94 -3.66
CA ILE A 170 7.07 27.95 -2.76
C ILE A 170 5.99 28.67 -1.94
#